data_AF-A0A7K5DX86-F1
#
_entry.id   AF-A0A7K5DX86-F1
#
_cell.length_a   1.000
_cell.length_b   1.000
_cell.length_c   1.000
_cell.angle_alpha   90.00
_cell.angle_beta   90.00
_cell.angle_gamma   90.00
#
_symmetry.space_group_name_H-M   'P 1'
#
loop_
_entity.id
_entity.type
_entity.pdbx_description
1 polymer ?
#
loop_
_entity_poly.entity_id
_entity_poly.type
_entity_poly.pdbx_seq_one_letter_code
_entity_poly.pdbx_strand_id
1 'polypeptide(L)'
;RATCGRMCEGPSRISGPIPPDPTLFPEYYKRPLSARGRLEGNAQKLYLTYGPLDPVPSPYPAVGSACQAQPAPRILPSGKDFLERGQKGTLSLLLQLEGISLDKEMPVKRKEAKDYEKENVRRIKEIQKKCKEKERAQEHSQPKPVKALWKSQKYENVESKVKAKLQETSPPPNPEAVNFLRAYSRCGSGIKPCRPVSPRPVRAKAGADTEAPEAQSAVNKVEGRSVDFIRHNACTAKRAPLRRSQSLQALAELLEQKHREQEEYNAKQKGHVPQYLLERKELWRKQMEERLRNLPDPDTPPGHTMMPEGQRLETLSNLKQSQEQLIKDLVLLPMRGDSLKMQKRRVELERKLSQVDEAIKIFSRPKVFIKLDS
;
A
#
# COMPACT_ATOMS: atom_id res chain seq x y z
N ARG A 1 -32.36 22.02 -20.77
CA ARG A 1 -32.42 21.99 -19.29
C ARG A 1 -32.15 20.57 -18.83
N ALA A 2 -30.91 20.27 -18.43
CA ALA A 2 -30.56 19.04 -17.74
C ALA A 2 -29.48 19.41 -16.70
N THR A 3 -29.77 19.09 -15.44
CA THR A 3 -29.03 19.51 -14.25
C THR A 3 -27.71 18.76 -14.15
N CYS A 4 -26.61 19.51 -14.27
CA CYS A 4 -25.25 19.03 -14.06
C CYS A 4 -25.03 18.70 -12.58
N GLY A 5 -24.47 17.53 -12.30
CA GLY A 5 -24.11 17.08 -10.96
C GLY A 5 -23.05 17.98 -10.35
N ARG A 6 -23.36 18.51 -9.16
CA ARG A 6 -22.50 19.36 -8.35
C ARG A 6 -21.27 18.54 -7.90
N MET A 7 -20.12 18.73 -8.53
CA MET A 7 -18.84 18.20 -8.06
C MET A 7 -18.39 19.04 -6.85
N CYS A 8 -18.04 18.36 -5.76
CA CYS A 8 -17.49 19.00 -4.56
C CYS A 8 -16.09 19.54 -4.85
N GLU A 9 -15.98 20.82 -5.18
CA GLU A 9 -14.71 21.54 -5.09
C GLU A 9 -14.49 22.00 -3.64
N GLY A 10 -13.54 21.37 -2.99
CA GLY A 10 -12.96 21.86 -1.74
C GLY A 10 -11.46 21.55 -1.76
N PRO A 11 -10.58 22.50 -1.46
CA PRO A 11 -9.16 22.23 -1.41
C PRO A 11 -8.88 21.17 -0.35
N SER A 12 -8.25 20.07 -0.78
CA SER A 12 -7.79 18.99 0.06
C SER A 12 -6.86 19.52 1.16
N ARG A 13 -7.30 19.52 2.43
CA ARG A 13 -6.55 19.95 3.63
C ARG A 13 -5.42 18.98 4.03
N ILE A 14 -4.75 18.34 3.08
CA ILE A 14 -3.67 17.35 3.32
C ILE A 14 -2.26 17.90 3.07
N SER A 15 -2.11 19.16 2.68
CA SER A 15 -0.83 19.86 2.76
C SER A 15 -0.86 20.84 3.92
N GLY A 16 -0.35 20.40 5.07
CA GLY A 16 0.11 21.32 6.09
C GLY A 16 1.40 22.03 5.64
N PRO A 17 1.81 23.11 6.32
CA PRO A 17 3.08 23.76 6.04
C PRO A 17 4.24 22.76 6.08
N ILE A 18 5.21 22.93 5.18
CA ILE A 18 6.43 22.12 5.13
C ILE A 18 7.06 22.16 6.53
N PRO A 19 7.29 21.00 7.18
CA PRO A 19 7.81 21.00 8.53
C PRO A 19 9.25 21.58 8.53
N PRO A 20 9.62 22.34 9.57
CA PRO A 20 10.87 23.10 9.59
C PRO A 20 12.09 22.19 9.53
N ASP A 21 13.19 22.68 8.99
CA ASP A 21 14.43 21.90 8.81
C ASP A 21 14.90 21.31 10.15
N PRO A 22 15.10 19.98 10.25
CA PRO A 22 15.53 19.31 11.48
C PRO A 22 16.89 19.77 12.00
N THR A 23 17.72 20.38 11.15
CA THR A 23 19.02 20.95 11.56
C THR A 23 18.87 22.27 12.31
N LEU A 24 17.81 23.04 12.03
CA LEU A 24 17.56 24.35 12.62
C LEU A 24 16.65 24.29 13.84
N PHE A 25 15.74 23.30 13.90
CA PHE A 25 14.78 23.14 15.00
C PHE A 25 14.72 21.71 15.55
N PRO A 26 15.79 21.23 16.21
CA PRO A 26 15.87 19.86 16.72
C PRO A 26 14.81 19.54 17.78
N GLU A 27 14.26 20.56 18.46
CA GLU A 27 13.28 20.38 19.54
C GLU A 27 11.89 19.97 19.05
N TYR A 28 11.51 20.38 17.84
CA TYR A 28 10.23 20.00 17.21
C TYR A 28 10.15 18.51 16.87
N TYR A 29 11.32 17.86 16.76
CA TYR A 29 11.44 16.43 16.46
C TYR A 29 11.86 15.60 17.68
N LYS A 30 12.00 16.21 18.87
CA LYS A 30 12.29 15.50 20.12
C LYS A 30 11.08 14.62 20.49
N ARG A 31 11.31 13.31 20.51
CA ARG A 31 10.30 12.32 20.93
C ARG A 31 10.00 12.49 22.44
N PRO A 32 8.72 12.61 22.85
CA PRO A 32 8.38 12.73 24.27
C PRO A 32 8.79 11.48 25.05
N LEU A 33 9.22 11.69 26.30
CA LEU A 33 9.77 10.65 27.19
C LEU A 33 8.80 9.46 27.41
N SER A 34 7.50 9.69 27.30
CA SER A 34 6.45 8.66 27.40
C SER A 34 6.44 7.65 26.26
N ALA A 35 7.05 7.97 25.11
CA ALA A 35 7.07 7.11 23.92
C ALA A 35 8.37 6.28 23.80
N ARG A 36 9.26 6.32 24.80
CA ARG A 36 10.57 5.65 24.76
C ARG A 36 10.54 4.16 25.15
N GLY A 37 9.43 3.67 25.70
CA GLY A 37 9.39 2.40 26.43
C GLY A 37 9.21 1.10 25.64
N ARG A 38 9.31 1.06 24.30
CA ARG A 38 8.98 -0.18 23.55
C ARG A 38 9.97 -0.70 22.53
N LEU A 39 11.02 0.05 22.15
CA LEU A 39 11.95 -0.38 21.09
C LEU A 39 13.44 -0.13 21.39
N GLU A 40 13.80 0.50 22.50
CA GLU A 40 15.19 0.54 22.96
C GLU A 40 15.34 -0.51 24.07
N GLY A 41 16.04 -1.60 23.79
CA GLY A 41 16.46 -2.54 24.82
C GLY A 41 17.22 -1.79 25.92
N ASN A 42 17.01 -2.19 27.17
CA ASN A 42 17.66 -1.62 28.35
C ASN A 42 19.19 -1.70 28.24
N ALA A 43 19.82 -0.71 27.62
CA ALA A 43 21.23 -0.43 27.77
C ALA A 43 21.39 0.44 29.01
N GLN A 44 21.43 -0.21 30.18
CA GLN A 44 21.83 0.41 31.44
C GLN A 44 23.29 0.89 31.30
N LYS A 45 23.49 2.13 30.86
CA LYS A 45 24.75 2.85 31.05
C LYS A 45 24.80 3.29 32.51
N LEU A 46 25.36 2.43 33.35
CA LEU A 46 25.79 2.80 34.70
C LEU A 46 27.01 3.72 34.56
N TYR A 47 26.81 5.03 34.71
CA TYR A 47 27.89 5.94 35.01
C TYR A 47 28.13 5.90 36.51
N LEU A 48 29.15 5.15 36.95
CA LEU A 48 29.76 5.36 38.26
C LEU A 48 30.46 6.72 38.23
N THR A 49 30.05 7.63 39.11
CA THR A 49 30.83 8.82 39.48
C THR A 49 31.17 8.70 40.96
N TYR A 50 32.48 8.75 41.25
CA TYR A 50 33.07 8.64 42.59
C TYR A 50 33.31 10.03 43.21
N GLY A 51 32.87 10.21 44.46
CA GLY A 51 33.50 11.04 45.53
C GLY A 51 32.98 12.48 45.77
N PRO A 52 33.16 13.10 46.97
CA PRO A 52 33.42 12.55 48.31
C PRO A 52 32.52 13.10 49.46
N LEU A 53 32.61 12.38 50.58
CA LEU A 53 32.09 12.47 51.96
C LEU A 53 31.77 13.86 52.57
N ASP A 54 30.65 13.94 53.32
CA ASP A 54 30.66 14.17 54.78
C ASP A 54 29.26 13.99 55.44
N PRO A 55 29.17 13.78 56.78
CA PRO A 55 28.14 12.91 57.39
C PRO A 55 27.22 13.56 58.46
N VAL A 56 26.27 12.72 58.93
CA VAL A 56 25.48 12.74 60.20
C VAL A 56 24.15 13.58 60.22
N PRO A 57 23.14 13.27 61.07
CA PRO A 57 22.09 12.25 60.85
C PRO A 57 20.65 12.72 61.26
N SER A 58 19.69 11.77 61.26
CA SER A 58 18.44 11.70 62.05
C SER A 58 17.12 11.85 61.24
N PRO A 59 15.99 11.28 61.71
CA PRO A 59 15.47 9.98 61.28
C PRO A 59 14.04 10.11 60.72
N TYR A 60 13.36 8.98 60.50
CA TYR A 60 11.95 8.77 60.11
C TYR A 60 11.73 8.32 58.65
N PRO A 61 11.30 7.05 58.45
CA PRO A 61 10.87 6.54 57.16
C PRO A 61 9.38 6.88 56.97
N ALA A 62 9.06 7.74 56.00
CA ALA A 62 7.68 7.88 55.52
C ALA A 62 7.35 6.70 54.60
N VAL A 63 6.89 5.62 55.25
CA VAL A 63 6.22 4.47 54.65
C VAL A 63 5.02 4.96 53.82
N GLY A 64 4.86 4.38 52.64
CA GLY A 64 3.97 4.87 51.59
C GLY A 64 2.49 4.96 51.95
N SER A 65 1.78 5.81 51.22
CA SER A 65 0.31 5.77 51.15
C SER A 65 -0.11 5.17 49.81
N ALA A 66 -0.23 3.85 49.82
CA ALA A 66 -1.01 3.10 48.86
C ALA A 66 -2.50 3.26 49.21
N CYS A 67 -3.12 4.37 48.80
CA CYS A 67 -4.58 4.40 48.71
C CYS A 67 -4.99 3.66 47.42
N GLN A 68 -4.98 2.33 47.47
CA GLN A 68 -5.80 1.53 46.57
C GLN A 68 -7.25 1.99 46.76
N ALA A 69 -7.95 2.24 45.65
CA ALA A 69 -9.39 2.47 45.68
C ALA A 69 -10.05 1.34 46.47
N GLN A 70 -10.66 1.67 47.61
CA GLN A 70 -11.32 0.68 48.46
C GLN A 70 -12.35 -0.11 47.61
N PRO A 71 -12.31 -1.46 47.61
CA PRO A 71 -13.31 -2.24 46.92
C PRO A 71 -14.67 -2.01 47.57
N ALA A 72 -15.73 -2.02 46.75
CA ALA A 72 -17.10 -1.84 47.24
C ALA A 72 -17.43 -2.83 48.37
N PRO A 73 -18.19 -2.41 49.40
CA PRO A 73 -18.53 -3.28 50.52
C PRO A 73 -19.24 -4.54 50.01
N ARG A 74 -18.85 -5.71 50.53
CA ARG A 74 -19.40 -7.01 50.11
C ARG A 74 -20.78 -7.19 50.73
N ILE A 75 -21.81 -6.72 50.05
CA ILE A 75 -23.20 -6.78 50.51
C ILE A 75 -23.96 -7.83 49.70
N LEU A 76 -24.72 -8.68 50.40
CA LEU A 76 -25.63 -9.66 49.79
C LEU A 76 -26.75 -8.95 49.00
N PRO A 77 -27.35 -9.59 47.98
CA PRO A 77 -28.37 -8.94 47.14
C PRO A 77 -29.53 -8.30 47.91
N SER A 78 -29.95 -8.88 49.03
CA SER A 78 -31.00 -8.34 49.92
C SER A 78 -30.58 -7.12 50.75
N GLY A 79 -29.27 -6.89 50.93
CA GLY A 79 -28.73 -5.76 51.69
C GLY A 79 -28.54 -4.49 50.86
N LYS A 80 -28.73 -4.56 49.54
CA LYS A 80 -28.53 -3.44 48.61
C LYS A 80 -29.54 -2.31 48.86
N ASP A 81 -30.78 -2.67 49.19
CA ASP A 81 -31.85 -1.71 49.45
C ASP A 81 -31.57 -0.85 50.69
N PHE A 82 -30.92 -1.43 51.71
CA PHE A 82 -30.51 -0.69 52.91
C PHE A 82 -29.34 0.25 52.65
N LEU A 83 -28.37 -0.17 51.82
CA LEU A 83 -27.27 0.70 51.39
C LEU A 83 -27.80 1.90 50.59
N GLU A 84 -28.70 1.67 49.64
CA GLU A 84 -29.30 2.75 48.84
C GLU A 84 -30.13 3.71 49.70
N ARG A 85 -30.92 3.20 50.66
CA ARG A 85 -31.69 4.03 51.59
C ARG A 85 -30.78 4.84 52.52
N GLY A 86 -29.66 4.27 52.94
CA GLY A 86 -28.63 4.97 53.73
C GLY A 86 -27.98 6.12 52.96
N GLN A 87 -27.61 5.89 51.68
CA GLN A 87 -27.01 6.90 50.80
C GLN A 87 -27.98 8.02 50.40
N LYS A 88 -29.28 7.74 50.33
CA LYS A 88 -30.33 8.72 49.97
C LYS A 88 -31.00 9.37 51.19
N GLY A 89 -30.60 9.00 52.41
CA GLY A 89 -31.21 9.44 53.66
C GLY A 89 -30.68 10.79 54.17
N THR A 90 -31.35 11.34 55.18
CA THR A 90 -31.01 12.63 55.81
C THR A 90 -29.57 12.67 56.36
N LEU A 91 -29.08 11.55 56.89
CA LEU A 91 -27.68 11.43 57.35
C LEU A 91 -26.65 11.54 56.21
N SER A 92 -26.96 11.01 55.02
CA SER A 92 -26.07 11.14 53.86
C SER A 92 -26.00 12.58 53.37
N LEU A 93 -27.13 13.28 53.34
CA LEU A 93 -27.19 14.72 53.05
C LEU A 93 -26.34 15.53 54.05
N LEU A 94 -26.36 15.17 55.33
CA LEU A 94 -25.58 15.84 56.36
C LEU A 94 -24.07 15.61 56.18
N LEU A 95 -23.66 14.38 55.87
CA LEU A 95 -22.26 14.04 55.53
C LEU A 95 -21.78 14.75 54.24
N GLN A 96 -22.67 14.96 53.27
CA GLN A 96 -22.39 15.67 52.02
C GLN A 96 -22.17 17.17 52.26
N LEU A 97 -22.89 17.77 53.22
CA LEU A 97 -22.72 19.17 53.65
C LEU A 97 -21.42 19.38 54.44
N GLU A 98 -20.98 18.37 55.19
CA GLU A 98 -19.71 18.36 55.92
C GLU A 98 -18.49 18.10 55.01
N GLY A 99 -18.71 17.97 53.69
CA GLY A 99 -17.66 17.87 52.67
C GLY A 99 -17.14 16.46 52.40
N ILE A 100 -17.77 15.42 52.95
CA ILE A 100 -17.37 14.02 52.76
C ILE A 100 -18.25 13.39 51.67
N SER A 101 -17.93 13.60 50.40
CA SER A 101 -18.64 12.98 49.28
C SER A 101 -18.12 11.55 49.01
N LEU A 102 -18.95 10.53 49.22
CA LEU A 102 -18.66 9.12 48.87
C LEU A 102 -19.02 8.76 47.42
N ASP A 103 -19.54 9.70 46.63
CA ASP A 103 -19.90 9.44 45.24
C ASP A 103 -18.69 9.52 44.32
N LYS A 104 -18.28 8.36 43.85
CA LYS A 104 -17.36 8.18 42.74
C LYS A 104 -18.00 8.75 41.47
N GLU A 105 -17.45 9.86 40.98
CA GLU A 105 -17.84 10.47 39.69
C GLU A 105 -18.06 9.40 38.61
N MET A 106 -19.24 9.46 37.98
CA MET A 106 -19.59 8.57 36.87
C MET A 106 -18.69 8.86 35.67
N PRO A 107 -18.05 7.84 35.05
CA PRO A 107 -17.22 8.09 33.89
C PRO A 107 -18.12 8.45 32.69
N VAL A 108 -17.71 9.51 31.99
CA VAL A 108 -18.24 9.94 30.69
C VAL A 108 -18.46 8.71 29.78
N LYS A 109 -19.68 8.52 29.28
CA LYS A 109 -20.05 7.43 28.37
C LYS A 109 -19.06 7.37 27.19
N ARG A 110 -18.14 6.40 27.22
CA ARG A 110 -17.29 6.09 26.08
C ARG A 110 -18.20 5.59 24.96
N LYS A 111 -18.04 6.16 23.75
CA LYS A 111 -18.70 5.62 22.55
C LYS A 111 -18.35 4.13 22.49
N GLU A 112 -19.38 3.28 22.36
CA GLU A 112 -19.20 1.84 22.27
C GLU A 112 -18.15 1.51 21.20
N ALA A 113 -17.21 0.62 21.54
CA ALA A 113 -16.18 0.20 20.62
C ALA A 113 -16.86 -0.41 19.39
N LYS A 114 -16.58 0.15 18.21
CA LYS A 114 -17.19 -0.30 16.96
C LYS A 114 -16.72 -1.72 16.64
N ASP A 115 -17.68 -2.62 16.41
CA ASP A 115 -17.41 -3.98 15.95
C ASP A 115 -16.92 -3.97 14.49
N TYR A 116 -15.61 -3.75 14.30
CA TYR A 116 -14.99 -3.69 12.99
C TYR A 116 -15.18 -4.98 12.18
N GLU A 117 -15.30 -6.14 12.82
CA GLU A 117 -15.59 -7.40 12.14
C GLU A 117 -16.97 -7.39 11.47
N LYS A 118 -18.01 -6.91 12.17
CA LYS A 118 -19.36 -6.79 11.61
C LYS A 118 -19.41 -5.72 10.52
N GLU A 119 -18.70 -4.61 10.70
CA GLU A 119 -18.60 -3.55 9.68
C GLU A 119 -17.88 -4.04 8.42
N ASN A 120 -16.79 -4.79 8.58
CA ASN A 120 -16.05 -5.42 7.49
C ASN A 120 -16.92 -6.44 6.73
N VAL A 121 -17.67 -7.28 7.43
CA VAL A 121 -18.60 -8.23 6.79
C VAL A 121 -19.70 -7.50 6.02
N ARG A 122 -20.26 -6.42 6.58
CA ARG A 122 -21.25 -5.59 5.87
C ARG A 122 -20.65 -4.94 4.62
N ARG A 123 -19.45 -4.37 4.75
CA ARG A 123 -18.70 -3.77 3.65
C ARG A 123 -18.38 -4.78 2.54
N ILE A 124 -17.96 -5.99 2.88
CA ILE A 124 -17.70 -7.07 1.90
C ILE A 124 -18.99 -7.43 1.16
N LYS A 125 -20.11 -7.60 1.87
CA LYS A 125 -21.41 -7.90 1.26
C LYS A 125 -21.89 -6.77 0.33
N GLU A 126 -21.68 -5.51 0.71
CA GLU A 126 -21.98 -4.35 -0.12
C GLU A 126 -21.14 -4.29 -1.40
N ILE A 127 -19.83 -4.58 -1.29
CA ILE A 127 -18.94 -4.67 -2.44
C ILE A 127 -19.40 -5.78 -3.39
N GLN A 128 -19.70 -6.97 -2.86
CA GLN A 128 -20.23 -8.08 -3.67
C GLN A 128 -21.55 -7.72 -4.36
N LYS A 129 -22.46 -7.03 -3.66
CA LYS A 129 -23.73 -6.56 -4.23
C LYS A 129 -23.47 -5.57 -5.37
N LYS A 130 -22.62 -4.58 -5.16
CA LYS A 130 -22.25 -3.58 -6.19
C LYS A 130 -21.54 -4.20 -7.39
N CYS A 131 -20.67 -5.19 -7.20
CA CYS A 131 -20.04 -5.90 -8.30
C CYS A 131 -21.06 -6.67 -9.14
N LYS A 132 -21.97 -7.43 -8.50
CA LYS A 132 -23.06 -8.14 -9.19
C LYS A 132 -24.03 -7.21 -9.91
N GLU A 133 -24.25 -6.01 -9.38
CA GLU A 133 -25.11 -5.00 -10.00
C GLU A 133 -24.43 -4.34 -11.19
N LYS A 134 -23.13 -4.05 -11.09
CA LYS A 134 -22.33 -3.56 -12.22
C LYS A 134 -22.23 -4.58 -13.34
N GLU A 135 -22.05 -5.86 -13.01
CA GLU A 135 -22.03 -6.95 -13.98
C GLU A 135 -23.37 -7.05 -14.73
N ARG A 136 -24.50 -7.02 -14.00
CA ARG A 136 -25.84 -6.97 -14.61
C ARG A 136 -26.07 -5.71 -15.44
N ALA A 137 -25.69 -4.54 -14.94
CA ALA A 137 -25.81 -3.28 -15.67
C ALA A 137 -24.96 -3.31 -16.95
N GLN A 138 -23.77 -3.91 -16.89
CA GLN A 138 -22.90 -4.11 -18.04
C GLN A 138 -23.53 -5.11 -19.01
N GLU A 139 -24.07 -6.24 -18.57
CA GLU A 139 -24.83 -7.18 -19.43
C GLU A 139 -26.03 -6.51 -20.13
N HIS A 140 -26.72 -5.58 -19.45
CA HIS A 140 -27.82 -4.82 -20.02
C HIS A 140 -27.38 -3.66 -20.93
N SER A 141 -26.20 -3.07 -20.70
CA SER A 141 -25.68 -1.92 -21.46
C SER A 141 -24.77 -2.33 -22.63
N GLN A 142 -24.20 -3.53 -22.61
CA GLN A 142 -23.42 -4.05 -23.72
C GLN A 142 -24.38 -4.33 -24.89
N PRO A 143 -24.17 -3.75 -26.08
CA PRO A 143 -24.86 -4.24 -27.26
C PRO A 143 -24.50 -5.73 -27.39
N LYS A 144 -25.50 -6.58 -27.62
CA LYS A 144 -25.29 -8.01 -27.91
C LYS A 144 -24.12 -8.10 -28.91
N PRO A 145 -23.03 -8.81 -28.58
CA PRO A 145 -21.88 -8.85 -29.47
C PRO A 145 -22.33 -9.33 -30.84
N VAL A 146 -22.15 -8.49 -31.86
CA VAL A 146 -22.57 -8.74 -33.27
C VAL A 146 -21.92 -10.01 -33.83
N LYS A 147 -20.85 -10.48 -33.19
CA LYS A 147 -20.32 -11.83 -33.37
C LYS A 147 -20.96 -12.77 -32.35
N ALA A 148 -22.23 -13.08 -32.56
CA ALA A 148 -22.73 -14.36 -32.12
C ALA A 148 -21.82 -15.41 -32.78
N LEU A 149 -20.99 -16.08 -31.99
CA LEU A 149 -20.53 -17.42 -32.36
C LEU A 149 -21.80 -18.16 -32.78
N TRP A 150 -21.90 -18.42 -34.07
CA TRP A 150 -23.01 -19.07 -34.74
C TRP A 150 -23.28 -20.36 -33.99
N LYS A 151 -24.21 -20.30 -33.04
CA LYS A 151 -24.72 -21.50 -32.38
C LYS A 151 -25.62 -22.12 -33.44
N SER A 152 -25.14 -23.18 -34.07
CA SER A 152 -26.02 -23.93 -34.96
C SER A 152 -27.21 -24.41 -34.15
N GLN A 153 -28.40 -24.33 -34.75
CA GLN A 153 -29.67 -24.68 -34.11
C GLN A 153 -29.69 -26.12 -33.58
N LYS A 154 -28.78 -26.96 -34.11
CA LYS A 154 -28.45 -28.30 -33.63
C LYS A 154 -28.06 -28.39 -32.15
N TYR A 155 -27.51 -27.32 -31.56
CA TYR A 155 -27.00 -27.33 -30.19
C TYR A 155 -27.67 -26.31 -29.26
N GLU A 156 -28.75 -25.66 -29.69
CA GLU A 156 -29.46 -24.66 -28.88
C GLU A 156 -30.16 -25.28 -27.66
N ASN A 157 -30.68 -26.50 -27.82
CA ASN A 157 -31.38 -27.25 -26.77
C ASN A 157 -30.55 -28.38 -26.15
N VAL A 158 -29.25 -28.44 -26.43
CA VAL A 158 -28.39 -29.49 -25.87
C VAL A 158 -27.91 -29.04 -24.49
N GLU A 159 -28.59 -29.54 -23.45
CA GLU A 159 -28.20 -29.27 -22.08
C GLU A 159 -26.82 -29.86 -21.76
N SER A 160 -26.05 -29.15 -20.94
CA SER A 160 -24.74 -29.61 -20.49
C SER A 160 -24.86 -30.93 -19.72
N LYS A 161 -24.04 -31.93 -20.06
CA LYS A 161 -23.94 -33.19 -19.29
C LYS A 161 -23.55 -32.96 -17.84
N VAL A 162 -22.88 -31.84 -17.54
CA VAL A 162 -22.54 -31.42 -16.17
C VAL A 162 -23.78 -30.90 -15.43
N LYS A 163 -24.68 -30.18 -16.11
CA LYS A 163 -25.97 -29.77 -15.55
C LYS A 163 -26.81 -31.00 -15.19
N ALA A 164 -26.83 -32.02 -16.05
CA ALA A 164 -27.48 -33.29 -15.75
C ALA A 164 -26.87 -33.98 -14.51
N LYS A 165 -25.53 -33.98 -14.37
CA LYS A 165 -24.83 -34.54 -13.20
C LYS A 165 -25.03 -33.76 -11.91
N LEU A 166 -25.35 -32.46 -11.99
CA LEU A 166 -25.66 -31.62 -10.82
C LEU A 166 -27.14 -31.66 -10.42
N GLN A 167 -28.04 -31.89 -11.39
CA GLN A 167 -29.47 -32.06 -11.17
C GLN A 167 -29.86 -33.49 -10.78
N GLU A 168 -29.00 -34.48 -11.08
CA GLU A 168 -29.08 -35.81 -10.52
C GLU A 168 -28.95 -35.66 -9.01
N THR A 169 -30.09 -35.67 -8.30
CA THR A 169 -30.15 -35.68 -6.85
C THR A 169 -29.22 -36.79 -6.37
N SER A 170 -28.26 -36.44 -5.51
CA SER A 170 -27.28 -37.39 -4.98
C SER A 170 -27.98 -38.71 -4.64
N PRO A 171 -27.52 -39.86 -5.15
CA PRO A 171 -28.13 -41.12 -4.82
C PRO A 171 -28.18 -41.26 -3.29
N PRO A 172 -29.26 -41.84 -2.71
CA PRO A 172 -29.32 -42.08 -1.28
C PRO A 172 -28.04 -42.82 -0.85
N PRO A 173 -27.48 -42.49 0.32
CA PRO A 173 -26.21 -43.06 0.76
C PRO A 173 -26.30 -44.59 0.68
N ASN A 174 -25.38 -45.16 -0.09
CA ASN A 174 -25.29 -46.60 -0.35
C ASN A 174 -25.31 -47.34 1.01
N PRO A 175 -26.17 -48.35 1.24
CA PRO A 175 -26.25 -49.01 2.55
C PRO A 175 -24.93 -49.67 2.98
N GLU A 176 -24.05 -49.98 2.03
CA GLU A 176 -22.70 -50.48 2.29
C GLU A 176 -21.76 -49.40 2.85
N ALA A 177 -22.02 -48.12 2.61
CA ALA A 177 -21.25 -46.98 3.14
C ALA A 177 -21.28 -46.91 4.68
N VAL A 178 -22.24 -47.58 5.32
CA VAL A 178 -22.35 -47.70 6.78
C VAL A 178 -21.25 -48.59 7.37
N ASN A 179 -20.70 -49.52 6.57
CA ASN A 179 -19.63 -50.44 6.98
C ASN A 179 -18.22 -49.86 6.78
N PHE A 180 -18.09 -48.72 6.09
CA PHE A 180 -16.81 -48.07 5.86
C PHE A 180 -16.56 -46.99 6.93
N LEU A 181 -15.46 -47.14 7.67
CA LEU A 181 -15.08 -46.20 8.70
C LEU A 181 -14.71 -44.83 8.11
N ARG A 182 -15.50 -43.82 8.47
CA ARG A 182 -15.22 -42.40 8.18
C ARG A 182 -14.01 -41.93 8.99
N ALA A 183 -13.18 -41.05 8.43
CA ALA A 183 -12.07 -40.45 9.17
C ALA A 183 -12.56 -39.83 10.50
N TYR A 184 -11.84 -40.10 11.59
CA TYR A 184 -12.16 -39.74 13.00
C TYR A 184 -13.31 -40.50 13.69
N SER A 185 -13.94 -41.49 13.04
CA SER A 185 -15.01 -42.30 13.67
C SER A 185 -14.53 -43.23 14.79
N ARG A 186 -13.23 -43.59 14.84
CA ARG A 186 -12.65 -44.46 15.89
C ARG A 186 -12.11 -43.71 17.09
N CYS A 187 -12.15 -42.38 17.09
CA CYS A 187 -11.71 -41.60 18.24
C CYS A 187 -12.86 -41.54 19.26
N GLY A 188 -13.13 -42.67 19.91
CA GLY A 188 -13.82 -42.68 21.18
C GLY A 188 -13.03 -41.82 22.17
N SER A 189 -13.75 -41.12 23.05
CA SER A 189 -13.17 -40.28 24.10
C SER A 189 -12.11 -41.04 24.92
N GLY A 190 -10.84 -40.67 24.76
CA GLY A 190 -9.88 -40.75 25.86
C GLY A 190 -8.97 -41.98 25.99
N ILE A 191 -8.59 -42.71 24.93
CA ILE A 191 -7.54 -43.74 25.04
C ILE A 191 -6.21 -43.22 24.49
N LYS A 192 -5.21 -43.08 25.35
CA LYS A 192 -3.83 -42.75 24.96
C LYS A 192 -3.13 -44.01 24.42
N PRO A 193 -2.43 -43.96 23.27
CA PRO A 193 -1.75 -45.14 22.74
C PRO A 193 -0.53 -45.49 23.60
N CYS A 194 -0.50 -46.71 24.14
CA CYS A 194 0.69 -47.29 24.76
C CYS A 194 1.72 -47.65 23.66
N ARG A 195 2.94 -47.17 23.85
CA ARG A 195 4.09 -47.41 22.96
C ARG A 195 4.59 -48.86 23.16
N PRO A 196 4.80 -49.68 22.11
CA PRO A 196 5.40 -50.99 22.29
C PRO A 196 6.90 -50.86 22.60
N VAL A 197 7.39 -51.72 23.50
CA VAL A 197 8.80 -51.82 23.92
C VAL A 197 9.62 -52.40 22.76
N SER A 198 10.77 -51.77 22.46
CA SER A 198 11.67 -52.13 21.37
C SER A 198 12.30 -53.53 21.53
N PRO A 199 12.60 -54.24 20.42
CA PRO A 199 13.21 -55.57 20.47
C PRO A 199 14.70 -55.46 20.84
N ARG A 200 15.16 -56.28 21.79
CA ARG A 200 16.60 -56.47 22.07
C ARG A 200 17.27 -57.26 20.93
N PRO A 201 18.51 -56.95 20.54
CA PRO A 201 19.20 -57.72 19.51
C PRO A 201 19.72 -59.04 20.08
N VAL A 202 19.44 -60.13 19.36
CA VAL A 202 20.00 -61.46 19.59
C VAL A 202 21.46 -61.45 19.14
N ARG A 203 22.37 -61.89 20.02
CA ARG A 203 23.78 -62.15 19.69
C ARG A 203 23.85 -63.42 18.85
N ALA A 204 24.23 -63.31 17.58
CA ALA A 204 24.64 -64.44 16.77
C ALA A 204 26.18 -64.51 16.76
N LYS A 205 26.74 -65.70 17.03
CA LYS A 205 28.14 -66.05 16.82
C LYS A 205 28.29 -66.85 15.53
N ALA A 206 29.25 -66.45 14.69
CA ALA A 206 29.96 -67.17 13.60
C ALA A 206 30.43 -66.07 12.62
N GLY A 207 31.56 -66.06 11.93
CA GLY A 207 32.75 -66.88 11.72
C GLY A 207 33.73 -65.99 10.90
N ALA A 208 34.94 -66.47 10.60
CA ALA A 208 36.04 -65.76 9.91
C ALA A 208 35.68 -65.33 8.44
N ASP A 209 36.32 -64.44 7.68
CA ASP A 209 37.74 -64.06 7.43
C ASP A 209 37.83 -62.68 6.68
N THR A 210 39.04 -62.10 6.59
CA THR A 210 39.59 -61.19 5.53
C THR A 210 39.61 -59.65 5.76
N GLU A 211 40.68 -59.02 5.24
CA GLU A 211 41.39 -57.79 5.65
C GLU A 211 40.81 -56.39 5.25
N ALA A 212 41.10 -55.38 6.11
CA ALA A 212 41.42 -53.93 5.91
C ALA A 212 40.52 -52.99 5.05
N PRO A 213 40.43 -51.65 5.32
CA PRO A 213 41.41 -50.79 5.99
C PRO A 213 40.90 -49.94 7.19
N GLU A 214 41.88 -49.53 7.99
CA GLU A 214 41.77 -48.67 9.17
C GLU A 214 41.24 -47.27 8.83
N ALA A 215 39.99 -46.99 9.22
CA ALA A 215 39.61 -45.64 9.63
C ALA A 215 39.62 -45.63 11.15
N GLN A 216 40.39 -44.70 11.72
CA GLN A 216 40.69 -44.49 13.14
C GLN A 216 39.42 -44.34 13.99
N SER A 217 38.72 -45.43 14.22
CA SER A 217 37.85 -45.59 15.36
C SER A 217 38.79 -45.78 16.54
N ALA A 218 39.02 -44.70 17.29
CA ALA A 218 39.62 -44.77 18.62
C ALA A 218 38.67 -45.57 19.52
N VAL A 219 38.65 -46.88 19.32
CA VAL A 219 38.24 -47.86 20.32
C VAL A 219 39.29 -47.69 21.41
N ASN A 220 38.95 -46.88 22.41
CA ASN A 220 39.73 -46.77 23.62
C ASN A 220 39.79 -48.19 24.23
N LYS A 221 40.86 -48.92 23.90
CA LYS A 221 41.28 -50.10 24.65
C LYS A 221 41.57 -49.58 26.05
N VAL A 222 40.67 -49.86 26.98
CA VAL A 222 40.89 -49.56 28.39
C VAL A 222 41.90 -50.59 28.88
N GLU A 223 43.17 -50.27 28.73
CA GLU A 223 44.25 -50.97 29.43
C GLU A 223 44.01 -50.81 30.94
N GLY A 224 44.21 -51.89 31.70
CA GLY A 224 43.78 -52.10 33.09
C GLY A 224 44.45 -51.22 34.15
N ARG A 225 44.42 -49.90 33.97
CA ARG A 225 44.60 -48.92 35.06
C ARG A 225 43.21 -48.48 35.51
N SER A 226 43.04 -48.36 36.83
CA SER A 226 41.88 -47.81 37.52
C SER A 226 41.28 -46.61 36.76
N VAL A 227 40.31 -46.87 35.87
CA VAL A 227 39.60 -45.81 35.16
C VAL A 227 38.60 -45.21 36.13
N ASP A 228 38.77 -43.93 36.44
CA ASP A 228 37.79 -43.19 37.21
C ASP A 228 36.55 -42.95 36.34
N PHE A 229 35.63 -43.92 36.38
CA PHE A 229 34.40 -43.92 35.59
C PHE A 229 33.53 -42.70 35.85
N ILE A 230 33.68 -42.05 37.00
CA ILE A 230 32.96 -40.81 37.34
C ILE A 230 33.47 -39.67 36.47
N ARG A 231 34.80 -39.49 36.40
CA ARG A 231 35.43 -38.47 35.54
C ARG A 231 35.20 -38.78 34.06
N HIS A 232 35.30 -40.05 33.66
CA HIS A 232 35.06 -40.45 32.28
C HIS A 232 33.60 -40.20 31.86
N ASN A 233 32.60 -40.60 32.66
CA ASN A 233 31.20 -40.31 32.37
C ASN A 233 30.89 -38.82 32.38
N ALA A 234 31.45 -38.05 33.33
CA ALA A 234 31.25 -36.60 33.37
C ALA A 234 31.79 -35.91 32.10
N CYS A 235 32.98 -36.30 31.65
CA CYS A 235 33.57 -35.78 30.41
C CYS A 235 32.77 -36.22 29.17
N THR A 236 32.34 -37.48 29.11
CA THR A 236 31.54 -38.00 27.99
C THR A 236 30.16 -37.35 27.94
N ALA A 237 29.50 -37.12 29.08
CA ALA A 237 28.22 -36.44 29.17
C ALA A 237 28.32 -34.95 28.78
N LYS A 238 29.41 -34.26 29.16
CA LYS A 238 29.66 -32.87 28.74
C LYS A 238 29.92 -32.74 27.23
N ARG A 239 30.51 -33.76 26.60
CA ARG A 239 30.82 -33.77 25.16
C ARG A 239 29.69 -34.34 24.31
N ALA A 240 28.73 -35.04 24.90
CA ALA A 240 27.62 -35.62 24.17
C ALA A 240 26.77 -34.51 23.53
N PRO A 241 26.59 -34.52 22.20
CA PRO A 241 25.77 -33.51 21.54
C PRO A 241 24.31 -33.67 22.00
N LEU A 242 23.68 -32.57 22.39
CA LEU A 242 22.24 -32.55 22.68
C LEU A 242 21.48 -32.96 21.41
N ARG A 243 20.96 -34.19 21.38
CA ARG A 243 20.08 -34.66 20.31
C ARG A 243 18.75 -33.94 20.46
N ARG A 244 18.54 -32.90 19.65
CA ARG A 244 17.23 -32.25 19.52
C ARG A 244 16.23 -33.21 18.89
N SER A 245 14.96 -33.10 19.29
CA SER A 245 13.89 -33.87 18.66
C SER A 245 13.79 -33.53 17.17
N GLN A 246 13.36 -34.50 16.38
CA GLN A 246 13.14 -34.32 14.93
C GLN A 246 12.17 -33.17 14.63
N SER A 247 11.20 -32.92 15.52
CA SER A 247 10.29 -31.78 15.43
C SER A 247 10.97 -30.42 15.58
N LEU A 248 11.97 -30.30 16.45
CA LEU A 248 12.74 -29.06 16.62
C LEU A 248 13.71 -28.83 15.46
N GLN A 249 14.24 -29.91 14.88
CA GLN A 249 15.05 -29.83 13.65
C GLN A 249 14.21 -29.36 12.47
N ALA A 250 13.03 -29.95 12.27
CA ALA A 250 12.09 -29.52 11.23
C ALA A 250 11.63 -28.06 11.40
N LEU A 251 11.44 -27.60 12.63
CA LEU A 251 11.12 -26.20 12.90
C LEU A 251 12.29 -25.27 12.55
N ALA A 252 13.52 -25.66 12.87
CA ALA A 252 14.72 -24.89 12.53
C ALA A 252 14.90 -24.77 11.01
N GLU A 253 14.72 -25.87 10.29
CA GLU A 253 14.79 -25.90 8.81
C GLU A 253 13.73 -24.98 8.18
N LEU A 254 12.49 -24.97 8.69
CA LEU A 254 11.43 -24.08 8.21
C LEU A 254 11.76 -22.59 8.45
N LEU A 255 12.37 -22.27 9.60
CA LEU A 255 12.77 -20.90 9.90
C LEU A 255 13.91 -20.45 8.99
N GLU A 256 14.88 -21.33 8.71
CA GLU A 256 15.95 -21.05 7.75
C GLU A 256 15.40 -20.88 6.33
N GLN A 257 14.45 -21.71 5.91
CA GLN A 257 13.77 -21.56 4.61
C GLN A 257 13.04 -20.22 4.51
N LYS A 258 12.30 -19.84 5.56
CA LYS A 258 11.63 -18.53 5.63
C LYS A 258 12.62 -17.37 5.54
N HIS A 259 13.78 -17.48 6.19
CA HIS A 259 14.83 -16.46 6.10
C HIS A 259 15.36 -16.32 4.67
N ARG A 260 15.69 -17.45 4.03
CA ARG A 260 16.18 -17.48 2.65
C ARG A 260 15.16 -16.90 1.66
N GLU A 261 13.89 -17.30 1.76
CA GLU A 261 12.78 -16.74 0.97
C GLU A 261 12.68 -15.21 1.13
N GLN A 262 12.82 -14.73 2.37
CA GLN A 262 12.75 -13.31 2.68
C GLN A 262 13.94 -12.54 2.11
N GLU A 263 15.16 -13.10 2.17
CA GLU A 263 16.36 -12.54 1.56
C GLU A 263 16.23 -12.47 0.04
N GLU A 264 15.72 -13.52 -0.60
CA GLU A 264 15.45 -13.53 -2.03
C GLU A 264 14.42 -12.49 -2.45
N TYR A 265 13.33 -12.33 -1.69
CA TYR A 265 12.34 -11.28 -1.92
C TYR A 265 12.96 -9.89 -1.78
N ASN A 266 13.77 -9.69 -0.73
CA ASN A 266 14.45 -8.43 -0.48
C ASN A 266 15.45 -8.07 -1.59
N ALA A 267 16.11 -9.06 -2.19
CA ALA A 267 17.06 -8.84 -3.28
C ALA A 267 16.35 -8.57 -4.63
N LYS A 268 15.24 -9.28 -4.92
CA LYS A 268 14.61 -9.27 -6.25
C LYS A 268 13.45 -8.28 -6.39
N GLN A 269 12.59 -8.19 -5.37
CA GLN A 269 11.27 -7.56 -5.47
C GLN A 269 11.15 -6.29 -4.61
N LYS A 270 11.87 -6.22 -3.49
CA LYS A 270 11.81 -5.07 -2.60
C LYS A 270 12.36 -3.81 -3.28
N GLY A 271 11.55 -2.76 -3.31
CA GLY A 271 11.89 -1.49 -3.95
C GLY A 271 11.63 -1.46 -5.47
N HIS A 272 11.23 -2.58 -6.08
CA HIS A 272 10.84 -2.57 -7.49
C HIS A 272 9.49 -1.88 -7.66
N VAL A 273 9.41 -0.93 -8.59
CA VAL A 273 8.18 -0.21 -8.89
C VAL A 273 7.30 -1.13 -9.75
N PRO A 274 6.04 -1.39 -9.35
CA PRO A 274 5.13 -2.17 -10.17
C PRO A 274 5.00 -1.64 -11.60
N GLN A 275 4.99 -2.56 -12.57
CA GLN A 275 4.98 -2.25 -14.00
C GLN A 275 3.88 -1.25 -14.40
N TYR A 276 2.67 -1.39 -13.84
CA TYR A 276 1.55 -0.49 -14.15
C TYR A 276 1.81 0.98 -13.77
N LEU A 277 2.67 1.26 -12.79
CA LEU A 277 3.05 2.63 -12.44
C LEU A 277 4.03 3.22 -13.46
N LEU A 278 4.92 2.39 -14.01
CA LEU A 278 5.82 2.78 -15.09
C LEU A 278 5.02 3.09 -16.36
N GLU A 279 4.14 2.18 -16.76
CA GLU A 279 3.21 2.35 -17.89
C GLU A 279 2.35 3.60 -17.70
N ARG A 280 1.87 3.87 -16.49
CA ARG A 280 1.10 5.08 -16.17
C ARG A 280 1.91 6.36 -16.34
N LYS A 281 3.18 6.37 -15.92
CA LYS A 281 4.08 7.52 -16.14
C LYS A 281 4.33 7.76 -17.62
N GLU A 282 4.48 6.70 -18.41
CA GLU A 282 4.64 6.79 -19.86
C GLU A 282 3.39 7.32 -20.54
N LEU A 283 2.20 6.86 -20.13
CA LEU A 283 0.93 7.38 -20.62
C LEU A 283 0.80 8.89 -20.34
N TRP A 284 1.14 9.33 -19.13
CA TRP A 284 1.15 10.77 -18.82
C TRP A 284 2.15 11.54 -19.67
N ARG A 285 3.34 10.99 -19.92
CA ARG A 285 4.33 11.61 -20.79
C ARG A 285 3.80 11.77 -22.21
N LYS A 286 3.22 10.71 -22.78
CA LYS A 286 2.60 10.72 -24.11
C LYS A 286 1.45 11.74 -24.19
N GLN A 287 0.56 11.75 -23.21
CA GLN A 287 -0.53 12.72 -23.14
C GLN A 287 -0.02 14.16 -23.01
N MET A 288 1.06 14.39 -22.28
CA MET A 288 1.66 15.72 -22.18
C MET A 288 2.30 16.15 -23.47
N GLU A 289 3.02 15.25 -24.16
CA GLU A 289 3.56 15.52 -25.48
C GLU A 289 2.45 15.81 -26.50
N GLU A 290 1.37 15.02 -26.52
CA GLU A 290 0.20 15.28 -27.36
C GLU A 290 -0.43 16.63 -27.04
N ARG A 291 -0.60 16.98 -25.76
CA ARG A 291 -1.12 18.29 -25.38
C ARG A 291 -0.21 19.43 -25.80
N LEU A 292 1.10 19.28 -25.68
CA LEU A 292 2.07 20.28 -26.14
C LEU A 292 2.07 20.41 -27.67
N ARG A 293 1.92 19.30 -28.40
CA ARG A 293 1.80 19.29 -29.88
C ARG A 293 0.52 19.98 -30.35
N ASN A 294 -0.57 19.79 -29.62
CA ASN A 294 -1.86 20.40 -29.93
C ASN A 294 -2.05 21.79 -29.31
N LEU A 295 -1.11 22.26 -28.48
CA LEU A 295 -1.19 23.58 -27.89
C LEU A 295 -1.05 24.59 -29.03
N PRO A 296 -2.09 25.40 -29.31
CA PRO A 296 -1.96 26.45 -30.31
C PRO A 296 -0.88 27.43 -29.86
N ASP A 297 -0.08 27.93 -30.80
CA ASP A 297 0.96 28.92 -30.52
C ASP A 297 0.35 30.10 -29.73
N PRO A 298 0.93 30.50 -28.59
CA PRO A 298 0.35 31.51 -27.69
C PRO A 298 0.16 32.87 -28.38
N ASP A 299 0.93 33.13 -29.43
CA ASP A 299 0.88 34.35 -30.24
C ASP A 299 -0.19 34.31 -31.34
N THR A 300 -0.89 33.18 -31.53
CA THR A 300 -1.90 33.04 -32.60
C THR A 300 -3.19 33.76 -32.20
N PRO A 301 -3.59 34.84 -32.90
CA PRO A 301 -4.82 35.53 -32.58
C PRO A 301 -6.05 34.66 -32.91
N PRO A 302 -7.15 34.75 -32.12
CA PRO A 302 -8.38 33.99 -32.38
C PRO A 302 -8.92 34.22 -33.81
N GLY A 303 -9.41 33.16 -34.45
CA GLY A 303 -9.94 33.23 -35.82
C GLY A 303 -8.90 33.43 -36.92
N HIS A 304 -7.61 33.28 -36.60
CA HIS A 304 -6.51 33.33 -37.56
C HIS A 304 -5.75 32.00 -37.58
N THR A 305 -5.16 31.69 -38.74
CA THR A 305 -4.32 30.50 -38.95
C THR A 305 -2.94 30.94 -39.45
N MET A 306 -1.88 30.25 -39.01
CA MET A 306 -0.53 30.51 -39.49
C MET A 306 -0.39 30.12 -40.96
N MET A 307 0.08 31.05 -41.80
CA MET A 307 0.39 30.79 -43.20
C MET A 307 1.56 29.78 -43.30
N PRO A 308 1.43 28.71 -44.10
CA PRO A 308 2.53 27.80 -44.39
C PRO A 308 3.75 28.51 -44.97
N GLU A 309 4.95 28.08 -44.61
CA GLU A 309 6.18 28.77 -45.01
C GLU A 309 6.39 28.80 -46.52
N GLY A 310 6.06 27.72 -47.23
CA GLY A 310 6.15 27.68 -48.70
C GLY A 310 5.27 28.76 -49.36
N GLN A 311 4.01 28.84 -48.96
CA GLN A 311 3.07 29.85 -49.45
C GLN A 311 3.54 31.27 -49.09
N ARG A 312 4.08 31.47 -47.89
CA ARG A 312 4.64 32.77 -47.46
C ARG A 312 5.79 33.20 -48.37
N LEU A 313 6.72 32.31 -48.68
CA LEU A 313 7.89 32.60 -49.52
C LEU A 313 7.48 32.87 -50.98
N GLU A 314 6.52 32.11 -51.51
CA GLU A 314 5.96 32.35 -52.84
C GLU A 314 5.31 33.74 -52.92
N THR A 315 4.46 34.08 -51.94
CA THR A 315 3.80 35.40 -51.87
C THR A 315 4.82 36.53 -51.77
N LEU A 316 5.86 36.35 -50.94
CA LEU A 316 6.95 37.31 -50.80
C LEU A 316 7.73 37.50 -52.11
N SER A 317 8.00 36.41 -52.84
CA SER A 317 8.65 36.46 -54.15
C SER A 317 7.80 37.24 -55.15
N ASN A 318 6.50 36.96 -55.22
CA ASN A 318 5.57 37.65 -56.12
C ASN A 318 5.49 39.15 -55.82
N LEU A 319 5.46 39.52 -54.53
CA LEU A 319 5.46 40.92 -54.11
C LEU A 319 6.76 41.64 -54.50
N LYS A 320 7.92 41.00 -54.34
CA LYS A 320 9.21 41.56 -54.80
C LYS A 320 9.25 41.77 -56.31
N GLN A 321 8.76 40.81 -57.08
CA GLN A 321 8.67 40.94 -58.54
C GLN A 321 7.73 42.09 -58.94
N SER A 322 6.59 42.24 -58.25
CA SER A 322 5.67 43.35 -58.47
C SER A 322 6.28 44.71 -58.09
N GLN A 323 7.03 44.77 -56.98
CA GLN A 323 7.78 45.95 -56.56
C GLN A 323 8.78 46.39 -57.63
N GLU A 324 9.57 45.45 -58.16
CA GLU A 324 10.52 45.72 -59.24
C GLU A 324 9.82 46.25 -60.51
N GLN A 325 8.67 45.68 -60.87
CA GLN A 325 7.88 46.15 -62.01
C GLN A 325 7.34 47.57 -61.78
N LEU A 326 6.79 47.87 -60.60
CA LEU A 326 6.29 49.21 -60.26
C LEU A 326 7.41 50.25 -60.23
N ILE A 327 8.60 49.88 -59.75
CA ILE A 327 9.79 50.74 -59.79
C ILE A 327 10.21 51.00 -61.23
N LYS A 328 10.26 49.96 -62.08
CA LYS A 328 10.56 50.12 -63.51
C LYS A 328 9.55 51.06 -64.17
N ASP A 329 8.26 50.89 -63.91
CA ASP A 329 7.21 51.76 -64.46
C ASP A 329 7.34 53.21 -64.00
N LEU A 330 7.72 53.43 -62.73
CA LEU A 330 7.97 54.75 -62.18
C LEU A 330 9.19 55.43 -62.83
N VAL A 331 10.27 54.68 -63.04
CA VAL A 331 11.51 55.15 -63.69
C VAL A 331 11.28 55.45 -65.17
N LEU A 332 10.41 54.70 -65.84
CA LEU A 332 10.05 54.91 -67.25
C LEU A 332 9.10 56.12 -67.47
N LEU A 333 8.60 56.76 -66.41
CA LEU A 333 7.79 57.97 -66.56
C LEU A 333 8.64 59.13 -67.12
N PRO A 334 8.12 59.91 -68.10
CA PRO A 334 8.79 61.11 -68.57
C PRO A 334 9.05 62.12 -67.46
N MET A 335 10.30 62.62 -67.37
CA MET A 335 10.76 63.57 -66.35
C MET A 335 10.03 64.92 -66.38
N ARG A 336 9.54 65.35 -67.56
CA ARG A 336 8.72 66.56 -67.75
C ARG A 336 7.29 66.14 -68.06
N GLY A 337 6.44 66.08 -67.05
CA GLY A 337 5.09 65.53 -67.13
C GLY A 337 4.07 66.38 -66.39
N ASP A 338 3.96 67.67 -66.75
CA ASP A 338 3.11 68.65 -66.04
C ASP A 338 1.60 68.45 -66.28
N SER A 339 1.21 67.46 -67.10
CA SER A 339 -0.19 67.09 -67.29
C SER A 339 -0.76 66.45 -66.02
N LEU A 340 -1.95 66.89 -65.60
CA LEU A 340 -2.69 66.32 -64.47
C LEU A 340 -2.85 64.79 -64.58
N LYS A 341 -2.95 64.24 -65.79
CA LYS A 341 -3.03 62.79 -66.03
C LYS A 341 -1.72 62.07 -65.63
N MET A 342 -0.57 62.66 -65.94
CA MET A 342 0.73 62.12 -65.59
C MET A 342 1.00 62.22 -64.09
N GLN A 343 0.62 63.34 -63.47
CA GLN A 343 0.70 63.51 -62.01
C GLN A 343 -0.16 62.46 -61.28
N LYS A 344 -1.41 62.23 -61.73
CA LYS A 344 -2.27 61.19 -61.18
C LYS A 344 -1.65 59.79 -61.32
N ARG A 345 -1.14 59.44 -62.52
CA ARG A 345 -0.47 58.15 -62.77
C ARG A 345 0.73 57.95 -61.85
N ARG A 346 1.56 58.99 -61.63
CA ARG A 346 2.70 58.93 -60.72
C ARG A 346 2.26 58.66 -59.28
N VAL A 347 1.30 59.42 -58.77
CA VAL A 347 0.77 59.25 -57.41
C VAL A 347 0.13 57.86 -57.23
N GLU A 348 -0.55 57.35 -58.25
CA GLU A 348 -1.10 55.99 -58.24
C GLU A 348 -0.01 54.91 -58.15
N LEU A 349 1.09 55.06 -58.91
CA LEU A 349 2.24 54.14 -58.84
C LEU A 349 2.93 54.20 -57.47
N GLU A 350 3.15 55.40 -56.93
CA GLU A 350 3.74 55.61 -55.60
C GLU A 350 2.85 55.00 -54.49
N ARG A 351 1.52 55.16 -54.59
CA ARG A 351 0.57 54.53 -53.65
C ARG A 351 0.58 53.00 -53.74
N LYS A 352 0.63 52.44 -54.96
CA LYS A 352 0.74 50.99 -55.15
C LYS A 352 2.06 50.47 -54.59
N LEU A 353 3.14 51.20 -54.81
CA LEU A 353 4.47 50.85 -54.28
C LEU A 353 4.45 50.82 -52.75
N SER A 354 3.87 51.84 -52.09
CA SER A 354 3.75 51.85 -50.62
C SER A 354 2.92 50.68 -50.08
N GLN A 355 1.84 50.30 -50.77
CA GLN A 355 1.03 49.12 -50.41
C GLN A 355 1.84 47.82 -50.54
N VAL A 356 2.61 47.67 -51.62
CA VAL A 356 3.48 46.51 -51.84
C VAL A 356 4.59 46.46 -50.79
N ASP A 357 5.19 47.59 -50.44
CA ASP A 357 6.24 47.68 -49.42
C ASP A 357 5.71 47.29 -48.02
N GLU A 358 4.51 47.75 -47.67
CA GLU A 358 3.83 47.33 -46.44
C GLU A 358 3.53 45.82 -46.44
N ALA A 359 3.08 45.28 -47.57
CA ALA A 359 2.85 43.85 -47.72
C ALA A 359 4.17 43.06 -47.59
N ILE A 360 5.25 43.47 -48.26
CA ILE A 360 6.58 42.86 -48.14
C ILE A 360 7.05 42.89 -46.69
N LYS A 361 6.85 44.01 -45.98
CA LYS A 361 7.18 44.13 -44.56
C LYS A 361 6.43 43.11 -43.71
N ILE A 362 5.15 42.85 -44.01
CA ILE A 362 4.35 41.82 -43.32
C ILE A 362 4.89 40.41 -43.64
N PHE A 363 5.09 40.08 -44.93
CA PHE A 363 5.51 38.74 -45.36
C PHE A 363 7.00 38.44 -45.13
N SER A 364 7.82 39.46 -44.88
CA SER A 364 9.21 39.30 -44.47
C SER A 364 9.35 38.71 -43.06
N ARG A 365 8.30 38.82 -42.23
CA ARG A 365 8.28 38.20 -40.90
C ARG A 365 8.24 36.67 -41.00
N PRO A 366 8.84 35.94 -40.05
CA PRO A 366 8.86 34.47 -40.09
C PRO A 366 7.47 33.86 -39.88
N LYS A 367 6.64 34.47 -39.02
CA LYS A 367 5.26 34.05 -38.74
C LYS A 367 4.28 35.08 -39.30
N VAL A 368 3.39 34.63 -40.18
CA VAL A 368 2.32 35.44 -40.76
C VAL A 368 1.01 34.72 -40.50
N PHE A 369 0.03 35.44 -39.95
CA PHE A 369 -1.28 34.88 -39.65
C PHE A 369 -2.31 35.44 -40.63
N ILE A 370 -3.14 34.56 -41.18
CA ILE A 370 -4.22 34.90 -42.11
C ILE A 370 -5.53 34.77 -41.36
N LYS A 371 -6.42 35.74 -41.53
CA LYS A 371 -7.79 35.66 -41.02
C LYS A 371 -8.55 34.57 -41.78
N LEU A 372 -9.24 33.69 -41.07
CA LEU A 372 -10.14 32.73 -41.71
C LEU A 372 -11.40 33.47 -42.18
N ASP A 373 -11.66 33.43 -43.49
CA ASP A 373 -12.92 33.92 -44.05
C ASP A 373 -14.03 32.96 -43.59
N SER A 374 -14.88 33.45 -42.67
CA SER A 374 -16.09 32.73 -42.21
C SER A 374 -17.30 33.09 -43.05
#